data_AF-A0A7Y3KNK6-F1
#
_entry.id   AF-A0A7Y3KNK6-F1
#
_cell.length_a   1.000
_cell.length_b   1.000
_cell.length_c   1.000
_cell.angle_alpha   90.00
_cell.angle_beta   90.00
_cell.angle_gamma   90.00
#
_symmetry.space_group_name_H-M   'P 1'
#
loop_
_entity.id
_entity.type
_entity.pdbx_description
1 polymer ?
#
loop_
_entity_poly.entity_id
_entity_poly.type
_entity_poly.pdbx_seq_one_letter_code
_entity_poly.pdbx_strand_id
1 'polypeptide(L)'
;MSGCAHSVVSWVAQTRVHQGRIALARGDVRGAERSYRLALKIDPHDATVRAGYVAAAADLAHKQYTLGDLQGALGTIRQAERIEPKNLRLQALRAEIESARLKESIVSSNYPTYRSAARRILEAYTQLDIANRAILRNLHRFSYTYDTADLTSAIKASYELELDVARNTNRLIAYRQLVSSGVPNAPGSSSSNLGGASLLPLP
;
A
#
# COMPACT_ATOMS: atom_id res chain seq x y z
N MET A 1 15.09 -42.81 -19.66
CA MET A 1 16.19 -41.98 -19.13
C MET A 1 15.66 -40.74 -18.37
N SER A 2 14.64 -40.90 -17.50
CA SER A 2 13.89 -39.77 -16.93
C SER A 2 14.27 -39.38 -15.49
N GLY A 3 15.27 -40.05 -14.91
CA GLY A 3 15.61 -39.92 -13.47
C GLY A 3 16.28 -38.60 -13.07
N CYS A 4 17.17 -38.05 -13.91
CA CYS A 4 17.93 -36.84 -13.57
C CYS A 4 17.14 -35.54 -13.76
N ALA A 5 16.23 -35.49 -14.73
CA ALA A 5 15.41 -34.29 -14.96
C ALA A 5 14.34 -34.13 -13.85
N HIS A 6 13.75 -35.23 -13.39
CA HIS A 6 12.76 -35.21 -12.29
C HIS A 6 13.40 -34.79 -10.96
N SER A 7 14.64 -35.22 -10.69
CA SER A 7 15.36 -34.84 -9.47
C SER A 7 15.74 -33.35 -9.42
N VAL A 8 16.15 -32.77 -10.56
CA VAL A 8 16.46 -31.33 -10.63
C VAL A 8 15.21 -30.47 -10.45
N VAL A 9 14.10 -30.81 -11.11
CA VAL A 9 12.84 -30.06 -10.98
C VAL A 9 12.33 -30.07 -9.54
N SER A 10 12.34 -31.25 -8.89
CA SER A 10 11.98 -31.40 -7.48
C SER A 10 12.91 -30.60 -6.55
N TRP A 11 14.23 -30.65 -6.79
CA TRP A 11 15.20 -29.87 -6.02
C TRP A 11 14.97 -28.36 -6.13
N VAL A 12 14.66 -27.84 -7.33
CA VAL A 12 14.36 -26.41 -7.51
C VAL A 12 13.09 -26.03 -6.74
N ALA A 13 12.03 -26.84 -6.80
CA ALA A 13 10.80 -26.60 -6.03
C ALA A 13 11.07 -26.56 -4.52
N GLN A 14 11.82 -27.53 -3.99
CA GLN A 14 12.19 -27.59 -2.57
C GLN A 14 13.06 -26.40 -2.16
N THR A 15 13.98 -25.98 -3.01
CA THR A 15 14.81 -24.79 -2.78
C THR A 15 13.94 -23.54 -2.67
N ARG A 16 12.94 -23.39 -3.53
CA ARG A 16 11.97 -22.28 -3.46
C ARG A 16 11.12 -22.34 -2.19
N VAL A 17 10.68 -23.52 -1.76
CA VAL A 17 9.99 -23.72 -0.48
C VAL A 17 10.88 -23.27 0.68
N HIS A 18 12.15 -23.68 0.69
CA HIS A 18 13.10 -23.31 1.74
C HIS A 18 13.33 -21.79 1.80
N GLN A 19 13.52 -21.14 0.64
CA GLN A 19 13.61 -19.67 0.54
C GLN A 19 12.35 -18.99 1.09
N GLY A 20 11.17 -19.55 0.80
CA GLY A 20 9.89 -19.07 1.32
C GLY A 20 9.84 -19.10 2.85
N ARG A 21 10.25 -20.22 3.46
CA ARG A 21 10.31 -20.37 4.92
C ARG A 21 11.26 -19.39 5.57
N ILE A 22 12.47 -19.22 5.01
CA ILE A 22 13.44 -18.25 5.50
C ILE A 22 12.89 -16.82 5.42
N ALA A 23 12.23 -16.47 4.31
CA ALA A 23 11.65 -15.15 4.14
C ALA A 23 10.55 -14.88 5.19
N LEU A 24 9.67 -15.85 5.46
CA LEU A 24 8.68 -15.74 6.56
C LEU A 24 9.33 -15.54 7.92
N ALA A 25 10.36 -16.33 8.24
CA ALA A 25 11.10 -16.21 9.50
C ALA A 25 11.75 -14.83 9.67
N ARG A 26 12.04 -14.13 8.56
CA ARG A 26 12.59 -12.76 8.55
C ARG A 26 11.53 -11.66 8.42
N GLY A 27 10.24 -12.02 8.35
CA GLY A 27 9.15 -11.07 8.13
C GLY A 27 9.06 -10.51 6.69
N ASP A 28 9.85 -11.03 5.74
CA ASP A 28 9.73 -10.68 4.32
C ASP A 28 8.57 -11.47 3.67
N VAL A 29 7.34 -11.09 4.03
CA VAL A 29 6.12 -11.74 3.53
C VAL A 29 5.97 -11.64 2.01
N ARG A 30 6.50 -10.58 1.37
CA ARG A 30 6.49 -10.46 -0.10
C ARG A 30 7.51 -11.42 -0.72
N GLY A 31 8.70 -11.55 -0.15
CA GLY A 31 9.70 -12.54 -0.58
C GLY A 31 9.24 -13.99 -0.37
N ALA A 32 8.51 -14.24 0.72
CA ALA A 32 7.90 -15.54 0.98
C ALA A 32 6.86 -15.90 -0.08
N GLU A 33 5.88 -15.02 -0.31
CA GLU A 33 4.84 -15.22 -1.33
C GLU A 33 5.47 -15.51 -2.70
N ARG A 34 6.47 -14.71 -3.10
CA ARG A 34 7.16 -14.90 -4.39
C ARG A 34 7.82 -16.28 -4.47
N SER A 35 8.54 -16.68 -3.42
CA SER A 35 9.25 -17.96 -3.39
C SER A 35 8.27 -19.13 -3.49
N TYR A 36 7.19 -19.12 -2.70
CA TYR A 36 6.17 -20.17 -2.76
C TYR A 36 5.39 -20.18 -4.07
N ARG A 37 5.08 -19.01 -4.65
CA ARG A 37 4.44 -18.92 -5.97
C ARG A 37 5.31 -19.51 -7.07
N LEU A 38 6.62 -19.32 -7.00
CA LEU A 38 7.56 -19.96 -7.92
C LEU A 38 7.60 -21.48 -7.71
N ALA A 39 7.62 -21.95 -6.46
CA ALA A 39 7.51 -23.38 -6.16
C ALA A 39 6.20 -23.97 -6.72
N LEU A 40 5.08 -23.26 -6.56
CA LEU A 40 3.75 -23.69 -7.03
C LEU A 40 3.64 -23.78 -8.55
N LYS A 41 4.39 -22.97 -9.29
CA LYS A 41 4.51 -23.09 -10.75
C LYS A 41 5.26 -24.35 -11.18
N ILE A 42 6.18 -24.84 -10.34
CA ILE A 42 7.02 -26.01 -10.63
C ILE A 42 6.28 -27.28 -10.21
N ASP A 43 5.71 -27.28 -9.00
CA ASP A 43 4.94 -28.39 -8.46
C ASP A 43 3.59 -27.88 -7.90
N PRO A 44 2.54 -27.84 -8.74
CA PRO A 44 1.24 -27.28 -8.35
C PRO A 44 0.41 -28.22 -7.46
N HIS A 45 0.80 -29.47 -7.34
CA HIS A 45 0.06 -30.51 -6.61
C HIS A 45 0.71 -30.88 -5.28
N ASP A 46 1.97 -30.52 -5.05
CA ASP A 46 2.63 -30.70 -3.75
C ASP A 46 1.89 -29.95 -2.63
N ALA A 47 1.50 -30.70 -1.60
CA ALA A 47 0.73 -30.17 -0.47
C ALA A 47 1.51 -29.15 0.35
N THR A 48 2.82 -29.32 0.51
CA THR A 48 3.70 -28.40 1.24
C THR A 48 3.83 -27.08 0.52
N VAL A 49 3.99 -27.11 -0.80
CA VAL A 49 4.07 -25.93 -1.67
C VAL A 49 2.76 -25.15 -1.62
N ARG A 50 1.62 -25.83 -1.78
CA ARG A 50 0.28 -25.22 -1.72
C ARG A 50 0.01 -24.58 -0.36
N ALA A 51 0.23 -25.32 0.73
CA ALA A 51 0.02 -24.81 2.09
C ALA A 51 0.94 -23.61 2.39
N GLY A 52 2.21 -23.69 1.98
CA GLY A 52 3.17 -22.60 2.14
C GLY A 52 2.80 -21.35 1.36
N TYR A 53 2.30 -21.50 0.13
CA TYR A 53 1.79 -20.39 -0.66
C TYR A 53 0.58 -19.72 0.01
N VAL A 54 -0.41 -20.52 0.44
CA VAL A 54 -1.62 -20.01 1.10
C VAL A 54 -1.28 -19.27 2.39
N ALA A 55 -0.36 -19.81 3.21
CA ALA A 55 0.11 -19.15 4.43
C ALA A 55 0.80 -17.81 4.14
N ALA A 56 1.75 -17.79 3.20
CA ALA A 56 2.46 -16.57 2.82
C ALA A 56 1.53 -15.51 2.19
N ALA A 57 0.54 -15.94 1.40
CA ALA A 57 -0.46 -15.07 0.82
C ALA A 57 -1.40 -14.48 1.90
N ALA A 58 -1.78 -15.25 2.92
CA ALA A 58 -2.54 -14.74 4.05
C ALA A 58 -1.75 -13.66 4.82
N ASP A 59 -0.46 -13.89 5.08
CA ASP A 59 0.42 -12.92 5.74
C ASP A 59 0.62 -11.64 4.89
N LEU A 60 0.80 -11.80 3.58
CA LEU A 60 0.89 -10.68 2.65
C LEU A 60 -0.41 -9.87 2.60
N ALA A 61 -1.55 -10.54 2.49
CA ALA A 61 -2.86 -9.89 2.48
C ALA A 61 -3.11 -9.13 3.78
N HIS A 62 -2.74 -9.71 4.93
CA HIS A 62 -2.84 -9.03 6.21
C HIS A 62 -1.94 -7.80 6.27
N LYS A 63 -0.68 -7.90 5.80
CA LYS A 63 0.22 -6.74 5.70
C LYS A 63 -0.31 -5.65 4.76
N GLN A 64 -0.92 -6.02 3.64
CA GLN A 64 -1.55 -5.05 2.73
C GLN A 64 -2.72 -4.35 3.42
N TYR A 65 -3.57 -5.11 4.11
CA TYR A 65 -4.68 -4.58 4.87
C TYR A 65 -4.24 -3.60 5.98
N THR A 66 -3.22 -3.94 6.77
CA THR A 66 -2.70 -3.03 7.82
C THR A 66 -2.03 -1.77 7.26
N LEU A 67 -1.57 -1.81 6.00
CA LEU A 67 -1.09 -0.64 5.26
C LEU A 67 -2.19 0.14 4.54
N GLY A 68 -3.47 -0.27 4.68
CA GLY A 68 -4.62 0.36 4.04
C GLY A 68 -4.85 -0.03 2.57
N ASP A 69 -4.08 -0.96 2.02
CA ASP A 69 -4.25 -1.49 0.65
C ASP A 69 -5.33 -2.58 0.63
N LEU A 70 -6.60 -2.17 0.83
CA LEU A 70 -7.75 -3.10 0.88
C LEU A 70 -7.91 -3.87 -0.45
N GLN A 71 -7.73 -3.18 -1.58
CA GLN A 71 -7.88 -3.79 -2.90
C GLN A 71 -6.78 -4.82 -3.18
N GLY A 72 -5.53 -4.49 -2.86
CA GLY A 72 -4.40 -5.40 -2.99
C GLY A 72 -4.56 -6.62 -2.08
N ALA A 73 -5.00 -6.43 -0.83
CA ALA A 73 -5.26 -7.52 0.11
C ALA A 73 -6.32 -8.49 -0.41
N LEU A 74 -7.47 -8.00 -0.88
CA LEU A 74 -8.51 -8.84 -1.50
C LEU A 74 -8.02 -9.52 -2.78
N GLY A 75 -7.15 -8.86 -3.54
CA GLY A 75 -6.49 -9.44 -4.71
C GLY A 75 -5.61 -10.65 -4.36
N THR A 76 -4.80 -10.52 -3.31
CA THR A 76 -3.94 -11.59 -2.79
C THR A 76 -4.78 -12.76 -2.24
N ILE A 77 -5.84 -12.46 -1.48
CA ILE A 77 -6.78 -13.48 -0.98
C ILE A 77 -7.40 -14.27 -2.13
N ARG A 78 -7.91 -13.60 -3.16
CA ARG A 78 -8.51 -14.27 -4.34
C ARG A 78 -7.53 -15.22 -5.05
N GLN A 79 -6.24 -14.90 -5.05
CA GLN A 79 -5.24 -15.79 -5.65
C GLN A 79 -5.02 -17.04 -4.79
N ALA A 80 -4.96 -16.87 -3.46
CA ALA A 80 -4.80 -17.98 -2.52
C ALA A 80 -6.04 -18.88 -2.44
N GLU A 81 -7.24 -18.32 -2.51
CA GLU A 81 -8.51 -19.06 -2.55
C GLU A 81 -8.62 -19.98 -3.78
N ARG A 82 -7.97 -19.65 -4.90
CA ARG A 82 -7.90 -20.58 -6.07
C ARG A 82 -7.12 -21.85 -5.76
N ILE A 83 -6.21 -21.79 -4.77
CA ILE A 83 -5.40 -22.94 -4.33
C ILE A 83 -6.12 -23.68 -3.20
N GLU A 84 -6.67 -22.96 -2.24
CA GLU A 84 -7.39 -23.55 -1.10
C GLU A 84 -8.67 -22.75 -0.78
N PRO A 85 -9.80 -23.06 -1.43
CA PRO A 85 -11.04 -22.27 -1.30
C PRO A 85 -11.67 -22.29 0.10
N LYS A 86 -11.37 -23.34 0.88
CA LYS A 86 -11.96 -23.58 2.22
C LYS A 86 -11.02 -23.20 3.37
N ASN A 87 -9.98 -22.42 3.10
CA ASN A 87 -9.06 -21.98 4.13
C ASN A 87 -9.73 -20.96 5.07
N LEU A 88 -9.97 -21.35 6.33
CA LEU A 88 -10.68 -20.52 7.31
C LEU A 88 -9.99 -19.19 7.59
N ARG A 89 -8.65 -19.15 7.56
CA ARG A 89 -7.88 -17.92 7.81
C ARG A 89 -8.11 -16.90 6.69
N LEU A 90 -8.11 -17.33 5.43
CA LEU A 90 -8.41 -16.45 4.30
C LEU A 90 -9.85 -15.93 4.36
N GLN A 91 -10.81 -16.78 4.71
CA GLN A 91 -12.22 -16.38 4.82
C GLN A 91 -12.44 -15.36 5.92
N ALA A 92 -11.84 -15.58 7.10
CA ALA A 92 -11.91 -14.62 8.20
C ALA A 92 -11.30 -13.27 7.83
N LEU A 93 -10.08 -13.27 7.26
CA LEU A 93 -9.42 -12.05 6.82
C LEU A 93 -10.20 -11.31 5.74
N ARG A 94 -10.80 -12.05 4.80
CA ARG A 94 -11.67 -11.46 3.77
C ARG A 94 -12.87 -10.76 4.38
N ALA A 95 -13.58 -11.42 5.30
CA ALA A 95 -14.74 -10.85 5.96
C ALA A 95 -14.37 -9.56 6.71
N GLU A 96 -13.22 -9.55 7.39
CA GLU A 96 -12.68 -8.36 8.04
C GLU A 96 -12.44 -7.23 7.04
N ILE A 97 -11.73 -7.49 5.94
CA ILE A 97 -11.41 -6.48 4.92
C ILE A 97 -12.67 -5.93 4.23
N GLU A 98 -13.64 -6.78 3.89
CA GLU A 98 -14.90 -6.32 3.29
C GLU A 98 -15.70 -5.46 4.29
N SER A 99 -15.68 -5.80 5.58
CA SER A 99 -16.27 -4.94 6.62
C SER A 99 -15.59 -3.57 6.70
N ALA A 100 -14.25 -3.53 6.59
CA ALA A 100 -13.48 -2.29 6.58
C ALA A 100 -13.78 -1.45 5.33
N ARG A 101 -13.92 -2.10 4.17
CA ARG A 101 -14.29 -1.44 2.91
C ARG A 101 -15.68 -0.84 2.96
N LEU A 102 -16.64 -1.51 3.59
CA LEU A 102 -17.97 -0.95 3.80
C LEU A 102 -17.90 0.31 4.69
N LYS A 103 -17.17 0.23 5.81
CA LYS A 103 -16.94 1.39 6.69
C LYS A 103 -16.28 2.55 5.94
N GLU A 104 -15.25 2.27 5.12
CA GLU A 104 -14.61 3.26 4.26
C GLU A 104 -15.59 3.92 3.29
N SER A 105 -16.48 3.13 2.67
CA SER A 105 -17.51 3.64 1.75
C SER A 105 -18.51 4.55 2.47
N ILE A 106 -18.95 4.18 3.68
CA ILE A 106 -19.86 4.99 4.49
C ILE A 106 -19.19 6.32 4.85
N VAL A 107 -17.94 6.28 5.33
CA VAL A 107 -17.19 7.48 5.66
C VAL A 107 -17.00 8.35 4.42
N SER A 108 -16.65 7.76 3.28
CA SER A 108 -16.46 8.48 2.03
C SER A 108 -17.74 9.17 1.55
N SER A 109 -18.90 8.53 1.76
CA SER A 109 -20.20 9.08 1.39
C SER A 109 -20.62 10.22 2.33
N ASN A 110 -20.48 10.02 3.64
CA ASN A 110 -20.94 10.99 4.65
C ASN A 110 -19.96 12.16 4.81
N TYR A 111 -18.69 11.95 4.47
CA TYR A 111 -17.60 12.90 4.69
C TYR A 111 -16.75 13.11 3.41
N PRO A 112 -17.36 13.55 2.29
CA PRO A 112 -16.67 13.64 0.99
C PRO A 112 -15.51 14.66 1.00
N THR A 113 -15.60 15.69 1.84
CA THR A 113 -14.55 16.69 2.01
C THR A 113 -13.32 16.13 2.73
N TYR A 114 -13.49 15.23 3.70
CA TYR A 114 -12.38 14.54 4.36
C TYR A 114 -11.60 13.70 3.35
N ARG A 115 -12.30 12.93 2.51
CA ARG A 115 -11.69 12.10 1.47
C ARG A 115 -10.90 12.94 0.46
N SER A 116 -11.49 14.02 -0.05
CA SER A 116 -10.82 14.89 -1.01
C SER A 116 -9.63 15.63 -0.39
N ALA A 117 -9.72 16.07 0.87
CA ALA A 117 -8.60 16.67 1.60
C ALA A 117 -7.45 15.67 1.82
N ALA A 118 -7.75 14.45 2.26
CA ALA A 118 -6.75 13.39 2.44
C ALA A 118 -6.04 13.07 1.12
N ARG A 119 -6.79 12.92 0.02
CA ARG A 119 -6.22 12.71 -1.32
C ARG A 119 -5.31 13.88 -1.74
N ARG A 120 -5.74 15.11 -1.52
CA ARG A 120 -4.96 16.32 -1.82
C ARG A 120 -3.67 16.43 -1.01
N ILE A 121 -3.65 15.92 0.22
CA ILE A 121 -2.44 15.83 1.05
C ILE A 121 -1.52 14.77 0.46
N LEU A 122 -2.03 13.55 0.20
CA LEU A 122 -1.24 12.46 -0.38
C LEU A 122 -0.56 12.87 -1.69
N GLU A 123 -1.31 13.47 -2.61
CA GLU A 123 -0.80 13.95 -3.89
C GLU A 123 0.32 14.99 -3.69
N ALA A 124 0.12 15.93 -2.77
CA ALA A 124 1.07 17.02 -2.56
C ALA A 124 2.37 16.56 -1.87
N TYR A 125 2.30 15.60 -0.95
CA TYR A 125 3.48 14.99 -0.33
C TYR A 125 4.21 14.04 -1.29
N THR A 126 3.50 13.44 -2.24
CA THR A 126 4.13 12.68 -3.33
C THR A 126 4.95 13.60 -4.23
N GLN A 127 4.41 14.77 -4.60
CA GLN A 127 5.17 15.77 -5.38
C GLN A 127 6.38 16.29 -4.61
N LEU A 128 6.22 16.55 -3.31
CA LEU A 128 7.32 16.96 -2.43
C LEU A 128 8.47 15.93 -2.44
N ASP A 129 8.18 14.63 -2.33
CA ASP A 129 9.19 13.57 -2.39
C ASP A 129 9.88 13.53 -3.77
N ILE A 130 9.12 13.68 -4.86
CA ILE A 130 9.67 13.71 -6.22
C ILE A 130 10.65 14.87 -6.39
N ALA A 131 10.28 16.07 -5.96
CA ALA A 131 11.11 17.26 -6.02
C ALA A 131 12.38 17.11 -5.17
N ASN A 132 12.24 16.64 -3.93
CA ASN A 132 13.38 16.37 -3.04
C ASN A 132 14.36 15.37 -3.67
N ARG A 133 13.86 14.26 -4.23
CA ARG A 133 14.70 13.28 -4.92
C ARG A 133 15.36 13.87 -6.17
N ALA A 134 14.74 14.79 -6.88
CA ALA A 134 15.35 15.44 -8.03
C ALA A 134 16.58 16.27 -7.63
N ILE A 135 16.47 17.04 -6.55
CA ILE A 135 17.59 17.80 -5.98
C ILE A 135 18.72 16.86 -5.59
N LEU A 136 18.43 15.82 -4.80
CA LEU A 136 19.44 14.86 -4.35
C LEU A 136 20.13 14.15 -5.52
N ARG A 137 19.38 13.77 -6.56
CA ARG A 137 19.95 13.17 -7.78
C ARG A 137 20.90 14.13 -8.50
N ASN A 138 20.54 15.40 -8.64
CA ASN A 138 21.38 16.38 -9.32
C ASN A 138 22.66 16.68 -8.52
N LEU A 139 22.56 16.84 -7.20
CA LEU A 139 23.74 17.02 -6.34
C LEU A 139 24.67 15.80 -6.39
N HIS A 140 24.10 14.60 -6.37
CA HIS A 140 24.87 13.36 -6.51
C HIS A 140 25.52 13.25 -7.89
N ARG A 141 24.87 13.69 -8.96
CA ARG A 141 25.49 13.73 -10.29
C ARG A 141 26.69 14.68 -10.31
N PHE A 142 26.48 15.91 -9.84
CA PHE A 142 27.52 16.92 -9.78
C PHE A 142 28.79 16.42 -9.07
N SER A 143 28.66 15.61 -8.01
CA SER A 143 29.82 15.11 -7.26
C SER A 143 30.77 14.21 -8.05
N TYR A 144 30.36 13.66 -9.21
CA TYR A 144 31.23 12.87 -10.07
C TYR A 144 31.28 13.35 -11.53
N THR A 145 30.39 14.24 -11.97
CA THR A 145 30.43 14.85 -13.32
C THR A 145 31.12 16.20 -13.34
N TYR A 146 31.09 16.94 -12.22
CA TYR A 146 31.50 18.35 -12.12
C TYR A 146 30.77 19.29 -13.11
N ASP A 147 29.61 18.86 -13.65
CA ASP A 147 28.81 19.67 -14.57
C ASP A 147 27.95 20.68 -13.80
N THR A 148 28.24 21.97 -13.96
CA THR A 148 27.50 23.06 -13.30
C THR A 148 26.02 23.15 -13.69
N ALA A 149 25.60 22.52 -14.79
CA ALA A 149 24.20 22.39 -15.16
C ALA A 149 23.40 21.57 -14.14
N ASP A 150 24.03 20.58 -13.49
CA ASP A 150 23.41 19.78 -12.43
C ASP A 150 23.12 20.66 -11.19
N LEU A 151 24.07 21.52 -10.79
CA LEU A 151 23.86 22.49 -9.69
C LEU A 151 22.75 23.50 -10.02
N THR A 152 22.76 24.03 -11.23
CA THR A 152 21.72 24.98 -11.69
C THR A 152 20.33 24.34 -11.62
N SER A 153 20.22 23.08 -12.04
CA SER A 153 18.98 22.30 -11.97
C SER A 153 18.54 22.02 -10.52
N ALA A 154 19.49 21.73 -9.63
CA ALA A 154 19.22 21.53 -8.20
C ALA A 154 18.69 22.80 -7.53
N ILE A 155 19.28 23.97 -7.83
CA ILE A 155 18.84 25.28 -7.32
C ILE A 155 17.42 25.61 -7.81
N LYS A 156 17.13 25.39 -9.09
CA LYS A 156 15.78 25.62 -9.61
C LYS A 156 14.75 24.75 -8.89
N ALA A 157 15.05 23.45 -8.74
CA ALA A 157 14.18 22.52 -8.05
C ALA A 157 14.01 22.85 -6.56
N SER A 158 15.01 23.46 -5.89
CA SER A 158 14.87 23.85 -4.50
C SER A 158 13.87 25.01 -4.29
N TYR A 159 13.79 25.95 -5.23
CA TYR A 159 12.75 26.99 -5.17
C TYR A 159 11.34 26.42 -5.35
N GLU A 160 11.17 25.48 -6.28
CA GLU A 160 9.89 24.78 -6.46
C GLU A 160 9.50 23.98 -5.21
N LEU A 161 10.48 23.28 -4.60
CA LEU A 161 10.30 22.54 -3.36
C LEU A 161 9.88 23.47 -2.20
N GLU A 162 10.51 24.63 -2.06
CA GLU A 162 10.16 25.62 -1.03
C GLU A 162 8.71 26.08 -1.15
N LEU A 163 8.27 26.40 -2.37
CA LEU A 163 6.87 26.76 -2.64
C LEU A 163 5.92 25.61 -2.31
N ASP A 164 6.28 24.37 -2.61
CA ASP A 164 5.49 23.19 -2.24
C ASP A 164 5.40 22.98 -0.73
N VAL A 165 6.48 23.21 0.02
CA VAL A 165 6.46 23.15 1.50
C VAL A 165 5.48 24.18 2.06
N ALA A 166 5.51 25.43 1.57
CA ALA A 166 4.59 26.47 1.99
C ALA A 166 3.12 26.11 1.65
N ARG A 167 2.86 25.62 0.43
CA ARG A 167 1.53 25.14 0.02
C ARG A 167 1.05 23.97 0.88
N ASN A 168 1.94 23.04 1.21
CA ASN A 168 1.61 21.86 2.03
C ASN A 168 1.29 22.25 3.47
N THR A 169 1.97 23.25 4.02
CA THR A 169 1.64 23.83 5.34
C THR A 169 0.20 24.34 5.36
N ASN A 170 -0.20 25.13 4.36
CA ASN A 170 -1.57 25.63 4.25
C ASN A 170 -2.61 24.50 4.07
N ARG A 171 -2.28 23.45 3.32
CA ARG A 171 -3.16 22.26 3.17
C ARG A 171 -3.39 21.54 4.50
N LEU A 172 -2.34 21.39 5.31
CA LEU A 172 -2.46 20.78 6.65
C LEU A 172 -3.28 21.65 7.61
N ILE A 173 -3.12 22.98 7.56
CA ILE A 173 -3.93 23.90 8.36
C ILE A 173 -5.42 23.75 7.98
N ALA A 174 -5.73 23.77 6.68
CA ALA A 174 -7.10 23.60 6.21
C ALA A 174 -7.70 22.24 6.60
N TYR A 175 -6.91 21.16 6.51
CA TYR A 175 -7.34 19.84 6.96
C TYR A 175 -7.62 19.81 8.47
N ARG A 176 -6.75 20.40 9.29
CA ARG A 176 -6.97 20.49 10.75
C ARG A 176 -8.25 21.25 11.08
N GLN A 177 -8.50 22.37 10.41
CA GLN A 177 -9.73 23.14 10.59
C GLN A 177 -10.97 22.32 10.22
N LEU A 178 -10.90 21.55 9.13
CA LEU A 178 -11.97 20.67 8.69
C LEU A 178 -12.25 19.53 9.69
N VAL A 179 -11.21 18.90 10.25
CA VAL A 179 -11.35 17.87 11.29
C VAL A 179 -11.91 18.47 12.57
N SER A 180 -11.43 19.65 12.97
CA SER A 180 -11.82 20.30 14.23
C SER A 180 -13.25 20.85 14.21
N SER A 181 -13.76 21.23 13.03
CA SER A 181 -15.13 21.74 12.90
C SER A 181 -16.19 20.63 12.86
N GLY A 182 -15.79 19.38 12.60
CA GLY A 182 -16.69 18.22 12.61
C GLY A 182 -17.80 18.23 11.54
N VAL A 183 -17.83 19.22 10.64
CA VAL A 183 -18.97 19.42 9.72
C VAL A 183 -18.87 18.46 8.51
N PRO A 184 -19.85 17.56 8.31
CA PRO A 184 -19.99 16.83 7.07
C PRO A 184 -20.56 17.79 6.01
N ASN A 185 -19.69 18.44 5.24
CA ASN A 185 -20.15 19.25 4.11
C ASN A 185 -20.70 18.30 3.03
N ALA A 186 -22.02 18.19 2.97
CA ALA A 186 -22.73 17.55 1.87
C ALA A 186 -22.42 18.27 0.54
N PRO A 187 -22.43 17.57 -0.61
CA PRO A 187 -22.26 18.23 -1.90
C PRO A 187 -23.50 19.08 -2.19
N GLY A 188 -23.40 20.40 -1.99
CA GLY A 188 -24.45 21.36 -2.38
C GLY A 188 -24.60 22.60 -1.51
N SER A 189 -23.99 22.70 -0.33
CA SER A 189 -24.22 23.87 0.54
C SER A 189 -23.32 25.05 0.18
N SER A 190 -23.80 25.90 -0.72
CA SER A 190 -23.47 27.32 -0.70
C SER A 190 -24.04 27.97 0.56
N SER A 191 -23.16 28.58 1.36
CA SER A 191 -23.40 29.64 2.36
C SER A 191 -24.29 29.40 3.60
N SER A 192 -23.93 30.11 4.67
CA SER A 192 -24.75 30.62 5.80
C SER A 192 -25.35 29.63 6.82
N ASN A 193 -24.82 29.71 8.05
CA ASN A 193 -25.50 29.69 9.37
C ASN A 193 -26.84 28.93 9.51
N LEU A 194 -26.84 27.86 10.33
CA LEU A 194 -27.56 27.72 11.62
C LEU A 194 -27.77 26.25 12.02
N GLY A 195 -27.53 25.98 13.31
CA GLY A 195 -28.01 24.87 14.14
C GLY A 195 -28.53 23.58 13.49
N GLY A 196 -27.75 22.50 13.65
CA GLY A 196 -28.23 21.12 13.50
C GLY A 196 -27.33 20.20 14.31
N ALA A 197 -27.88 19.61 15.37
CA ALA A 197 -27.16 18.79 16.33
C ALA A 197 -26.50 17.56 15.68
N SER A 198 -25.20 17.37 15.95
CA SER A 198 -24.48 16.13 15.65
C SER A 198 -25.02 15.02 16.55
N LEU A 199 -25.49 13.91 15.97
CA LEU A 199 -25.98 12.73 16.69
C LEU A 199 -24.91 11.66 16.95
N LEU A 200 -23.62 12.04 16.93
CA LEU A 200 -22.55 11.17 17.42
C LEU A 200 -21.63 11.97 18.34
N PRO A 201 -21.23 11.40 19.50
CA PRO A 201 -20.24 12.03 20.37
C PRO A 201 -18.89 12.05 19.65
N LEU A 202 -18.27 13.22 19.64
CA LEU A 202 -16.88 13.39 19.24
C LEU A 202 -15.96 12.71 20.28
N PRO A 203 -14.78 12.18 19.87
CA PRO A 203 -13.78 11.67 20.80
C PRO A 203 -13.18 12.77 21.71
#